data_AF-A0A432NNP1-F1
#
_entry.id   AF-A0A432NNP1-F1
#
_cell.length_a   1.000
_cell.length_b   1.000
_cell.length_c   1.000
_cell.angle_alpha   90.00
_cell.angle_beta   90.00
_cell.angle_gamma   90.00
#
_symmetry.space_group_name_H-M   'P 1'
#
loop_
_entity.id
_entity.type
_entity.pdbx_description
1 polymer ?
#
loop_
_entity_poly.entity_id
_entity_poly.type
_entity_poly.pdbx_seq_one_letter_code
_entity_poly.pdbx_strand_id
1 'polypeptide(L)'
;MFHTTFGVIRRALRRMRRAAIPCAPSDTSEDRSAPGTRRAAVTNPRRGPSTMPAALIPKEEVLARLLEVFREHGYEGASLADLSEATGLGRSSLYHYFPGGKEEMATSVLAYLDGLLKQALYAPLEKKASPNKKLDAMLAVLDEVYDGGTKACLLERLCASAGRPVIGGPLRRSFDLWLTAFETLGVDAGIPRAVARSRAEDALGRIEGALVVVAGTGNKRVFARALKDVRATLLANKETVAS
;
A
#
# COMPACT_ATOMS: atom_id res chain seq x y z
N MET A 1 8.20 20.06 17.66
CA MET A 1 7.53 18.73 17.75
C MET A 1 7.13 18.13 16.38
N PHE A 2 7.70 18.59 15.25
CA PHE A 2 7.38 18.07 13.89
C PHE A 2 8.02 16.71 13.54
N HIS A 3 8.93 16.21 14.39
CA HIS A 3 9.82 15.09 14.05
C HIS A 3 9.22 13.69 14.29
N THR A 4 8.23 13.54 15.16
CA THR A 4 7.79 12.21 15.60
C THR A 4 6.86 11.54 14.59
N THR A 5 5.80 12.22 14.12
CA THR A 5 4.83 11.63 13.17
C THR A 5 5.43 11.38 11.79
N PHE A 6 6.10 12.38 11.20
CA PHE A 6 6.84 12.20 9.94
C PHE A 6 7.94 11.15 10.11
N GLY A 7 8.52 11.03 11.30
CA GLY A 7 9.53 10.02 11.61
C GLY A 7 8.99 8.59 11.58
N VAL A 8 7.74 8.33 11.97
CA VAL A 8 7.16 6.98 11.89
C VAL A 8 6.80 6.62 10.46
N ILE A 9 6.12 7.51 9.73
CA ILE A 9 5.80 7.28 8.31
C ILE A 9 7.09 7.13 7.50
N ARG A 10 8.09 8.01 7.66
CA ARG A 10 9.37 7.87 6.97
C ARG A 10 10.11 6.57 7.33
N ARG A 11 10.02 6.10 8.58
CA ARG A 11 10.58 4.79 8.96
C ARG A 11 9.84 3.65 8.27
N ALA A 12 8.51 3.70 8.21
CA ALA A 12 7.69 2.73 7.47
C ALA A 12 7.99 2.76 5.96
N LEU A 13 8.04 3.95 5.34
CA LEU A 13 8.40 4.12 3.93
C LEU A 13 9.82 3.63 3.63
N ARG A 14 10.78 3.84 4.54
CA ARG A 14 12.13 3.28 4.40
C ARG A 14 12.10 1.75 4.42
N ARG A 15 11.28 1.13 5.27
CA ARG A 15 11.10 -0.33 5.31
C ARG A 15 10.44 -0.84 4.02
N MET A 16 9.36 -0.19 3.57
CA MET A 16 8.68 -0.52 2.31
C MET A 16 9.59 -0.37 1.09
N ARG A 17 10.39 0.70 1.02
CA ARG A 17 11.38 0.91 -0.05
C ARG A 17 12.45 -0.17 -0.07
N ARG A 18 12.91 -0.65 1.10
CA ARG A 18 13.84 -1.79 1.20
C ARG A 18 13.18 -3.13 0.84
N ALA A 19 11.88 -3.23 1.06
CA ALA A 19 11.06 -4.40 0.80
C ALA A 19 10.51 -4.45 -0.64
N ALA A 20 10.69 -3.38 -1.42
CA ALA A 20 10.16 -3.28 -2.77
C ALA A 20 10.73 -4.41 -3.62
N ILE A 21 9.84 -5.24 -4.16
CA ILE A 21 10.18 -6.28 -5.12
C ILE A 21 10.67 -5.55 -6.37
N PRO A 22 11.88 -5.84 -6.89
CA PRO A 22 12.30 -5.31 -8.17
C PRO A 22 11.27 -5.72 -9.22
N CYS A 23 10.70 -4.76 -9.96
CA CYS A 23 9.96 -5.09 -11.17
C CYS A 23 10.90 -5.92 -12.05
N ALA A 24 10.53 -7.17 -12.33
CA ALA A 24 11.18 -7.89 -13.41
C ALA A 24 10.96 -7.07 -14.69
N PRO A 25 11.99 -6.78 -15.50
CA PRO A 25 11.77 -6.20 -16.81
C PRO A 25 10.87 -7.15 -17.59
N SER A 26 9.82 -6.61 -18.22
CA SER A 26 9.02 -7.34 -19.19
C SER A 26 9.88 -7.56 -20.44
N ASP A 27 10.71 -8.59 -20.43
CA ASP A 27 11.46 -9.01 -21.61
C ASP A 27 10.48 -9.68 -22.59
N THR A 28 10.01 -8.90 -23.56
CA THR A 28 9.50 -9.40 -24.83
C THR A 28 10.68 -9.60 -25.77
N SER A 29 11.11 -10.84 -25.99
CA SER A 29 11.48 -11.35 -27.32
C SER A 29 11.93 -12.81 -27.28
N GLU A 30 11.44 -13.54 -28.28
CA GLU A 30 11.59 -14.97 -28.52
C GLU A 30 12.97 -15.40 -29.04
N ASP A 31 13.17 -16.72 -28.95
CA ASP A 31 13.79 -17.61 -29.94
C ASP A 31 15.19 -18.16 -29.64
N ARG A 32 15.21 -19.47 -29.35
CA ARG A 32 16.03 -20.47 -30.07
C ARG A 32 15.66 -21.90 -29.68
N SER A 33 15.10 -22.61 -30.65
CA SER A 33 15.18 -24.08 -30.83
C SER A 33 16.58 -24.44 -31.39
N ALA A 34 17.26 -25.59 -31.24
CA ALA A 34 17.05 -26.95 -30.69
C ALA A 34 18.47 -27.60 -30.41
N PRO A 35 18.75 -28.92 -30.56
CA PRO A 35 18.67 -29.99 -29.54
C PRO A 35 20.01 -30.75 -29.23
N GLY A 36 20.03 -31.57 -28.16
CA GLY A 36 20.71 -32.89 -28.19
C GLY A 36 21.86 -33.23 -27.22
N THR A 37 21.58 -34.18 -26.31
CA THR A 37 22.46 -35.26 -25.76
C THR A 37 23.52 -34.95 -24.69
N ARG A 38 23.36 -35.46 -23.45
CA ARG A 38 23.82 -36.76 -22.93
C ARG A 38 23.63 -36.83 -21.40
N ARG A 39 23.33 -38.04 -20.94
CA ARG A 39 23.06 -38.45 -19.56
C ARG A 39 24.39 -38.79 -18.86
N ALA A 40 24.61 -38.29 -17.64
CA ALA A 40 25.58 -38.86 -16.69
C ALA A 40 25.10 -38.66 -15.25
N ALA A 41 25.36 -39.67 -14.43
CA ALA A 41 24.73 -39.91 -13.13
C ALA A 41 25.39 -39.16 -11.95
N VAL A 42 24.53 -38.74 -11.04
CA VAL A 42 24.62 -38.74 -9.56
C VAL A 42 26.00 -38.89 -8.92
N THR A 43 26.40 -37.86 -8.16
CA THR A 43 26.85 -38.03 -6.76
C THR A 43 26.40 -36.81 -5.92
N ASN A 44 25.46 -37.04 -5.01
CA ASN A 44 24.94 -36.05 -4.06
C ASN A 44 25.73 -36.13 -2.74
N PRO A 45 26.55 -35.13 -2.38
CA PRO A 45 27.03 -35.02 -1.01
C PRO A 45 25.90 -34.43 -0.15
N ARG A 46 25.32 -35.28 0.70
CA ARG A 46 24.31 -34.91 1.72
C ARG A 46 24.84 -33.73 2.56
N ARG A 47 24.43 -32.50 2.24
CA ARG A 47 24.41 -31.39 3.20
C ARG A 47 23.17 -31.58 4.07
N GLY A 48 23.37 -31.98 5.32
CA GLY A 48 22.33 -31.91 6.34
C GLY A 48 21.79 -30.48 6.48
N PRO A 49 20.56 -30.28 6.96
CA PRO A 49 20.02 -28.94 7.15
C PRO A 49 20.83 -28.24 8.24
N SER A 50 21.64 -27.24 7.87
CA SER A 50 22.12 -26.23 8.81
C SER A 50 20.92 -25.41 9.27
N THR A 51 20.21 -25.89 10.28
CA THR A 51 19.23 -25.10 11.04
C THR A 51 19.99 -24.14 11.95
N MET A 52 20.50 -23.06 11.37
CA MET A 52 20.62 -21.82 12.12
C MET A 52 19.19 -21.26 12.27
N PRO A 53 18.73 -20.84 13.45
CA PRO A 53 17.55 -20.00 13.50
C PRO A 53 17.90 -18.75 12.72
N ALA A 54 17.30 -18.59 11.53
CA ALA A 54 17.37 -17.34 10.79
C ALA A 54 17.03 -16.25 11.80
N ALA A 55 17.92 -15.27 11.98
CA ALA A 55 17.66 -14.15 12.87
C ALA A 55 16.27 -13.60 12.51
N LEU A 56 15.32 -13.80 13.41
CA LEU A 56 13.91 -13.53 13.18
C LEU A 56 13.78 -12.03 12.94
N ILE A 57 13.59 -11.62 11.68
CA ILE A 57 13.43 -10.21 11.35
C ILE A 57 12.22 -9.65 12.12
N PRO A 58 12.25 -8.38 12.54
CA PRO A 58 11.16 -7.80 13.31
C PRO A 58 9.82 -7.98 12.59
N LYS A 59 8.74 -8.30 13.32
CA LYS A 59 7.41 -8.56 12.73
C LYS A 59 6.93 -7.42 11.82
N GLU A 60 7.25 -6.18 12.15
CA GLU A 60 6.93 -5.01 11.33
C GLU A 60 7.67 -4.98 9.98
N GLU A 61 8.90 -5.51 9.93
CA GLU A 61 9.64 -5.65 8.68
C GLU A 61 9.05 -6.77 7.82
N VAL A 62 8.62 -7.88 8.45
CA VAL A 62 7.86 -8.94 7.78
C VAL A 62 6.59 -8.35 7.16
N LEU A 63 5.80 -7.60 7.93
CA LEU A 63 4.55 -6.99 7.47
C LEU A 63 4.78 -6.01 6.30
N ALA A 64 5.84 -5.20 6.34
CA ALA A 64 6.18 -4.31 5.24
C ALA A 64 6.49 -5.07 3.94
N ARG A 65 7.15 -6.23 4.03
CA ARG A 65 7.46 -7.09 2.87
C ARG A 65 6.22 -7.81 2.34
N LEU A 66 5.40 -8.38 3.23
CA LEU A 66 4.13 -8.99 2.84
C LEU A 66 3.19 -7.96 2.18
N LEU A 67 3.20 -6.71 2.65
CA LEU A 67 2.44 -5.62 2.06
C LEU A 67 2.83 -5.37 0.60
N GLU A 68 4.12 -5.34 0.26
CA GLU A 68 4.55 -5.16 -1.14
C GLU A 68 4.12 -6.34 -2.02
N VAL A 69 4.20 -7.59 -1.50
CA VAL A 69 3.71 -8.78 -2.23
C VAL A 69 2.22 -8.69 -2.52
N PHE A 70 1.40 -8.35 -1.52
CA PHE A 70 -0.05 -8.20 -1.73
C PHE A 70 -0.40 -6.98 -2.60
N ARG A 71 0.40 -5.92 -2.57
CA ARG A 71 0.23 -4.77 -3.48
C ARG A 71 0.50 -5.18 -4.93
N GLU A 72 1.50 -6.02 -5.16
CA GLU A 72 1.85 -6.46 -6.51
C GLU A 72 0.85 -7.48 -7.05
N HIS A 73 0.58 -8.54 -6.29
CA HIS A 73 -0.14 -9.71 -6.79
C HIS A 73 -1.62 -9.77 -6.35
N GLY A 74 -2.07 -8.83 -5.52
CA GLY A 74 -3.37 -8.91 -4.85
C GLY A 74 -3.42 -10.07 -3.84
N TYR A 75 -4.59 -10.31 -3.24
CA TYR A 75 -4.75 -11.40 -2.28
C TYR A 75 -4.67 -12.76 -2.97
N GLU A 76 -5.47 -13.03 -4.01
CA GLU A 76 -5.49 -14.35 -4.67
C GLU A 76 -4.14 -14.69 -5.31
N GLY A 77 -3.55 -13.74 -6.05
CA GLY A 77 -2.33 -13.96 -6.82
C GLY A 77 -1.08 -14.17 -5.97
N ALA A 78 -1.04 -13.66 -4.74
CA ALA A 78 0.12 -13.84 -3.86
C ALA A 78 0.25 -15.28 -3.35
N SER A 79 1.24 -16.05 -3.80
CA SER A 79 1.47 -17.40 -3.32
C SER A 79 2.29 -17.41 -2.01
N LEU A 80 2.25 -18.52 -1.27
CA LEU A 80 3.14 -18.71 -0.12
C LEU A 80 4.62 -18.74 -0.52
N ALA A 81 4.94 -19.05 -1.77
CA ALA A 81 6.30 -18.98 -2.28
C ALA A 81 6.75 -17.52 -2.41
N ASP A 82 5.93 -16.65 -3.02
CA ASP A 82 6.22 -15.22 -3.18
C ASP A 82 6.38 -14.54 -1.81
N LEU A 83 5.50 -14.86 -0.85
CA LEU A 83 5.57 -14.36 0.51
C LEU A 83 6.84 -14.84 1.25
N SER A 84 7.23 -16.10 1.03
CA SER A 84 8.45 -16.68 1.61
C SER A 84 9.71 -16.05 1.03
N GLU A 85 9.76 -15.87 -0.28
CA GLU A 85 10.86 -15.24 -1.00
C GLU A 85 11.05 -13.78 -0.57
N ALA A 86 9.99 -12.98 -0.61
CA ALA A 86 10.06 -11.57 -0.24
C ALA A 86 10.48 -11.35 1.21
N THR A 87 10.04 -12.23 2.12
CA THR A 87 10.40 -12.16 3.55
C THR A 87 11.76 -12.76 3.88
N GLY A 88 12.29 -13.64 3.01
CA GLY A 88 13.44 -14.50 3.31
C GLY A 88 13.17 -15.55 4.39
N LEU A 89 11.89 -15.71 4.79
CA LEU A 89 11.48 -16.67 5.82
C LEU A 89 10.96 -17.94 5.13
N GLY A 90 11.39 -19.10 5.62
CA GLY A 90 10.82 -20.37 5.18
C GLY A 90 9.34 -20.51 5.58
N ARG A 91 8.59 -21.38 4.89
CA ARG A 91 7.16 -21.62 5.15
C ARG A 91 6.84 -21.88 6.63
N SER A 92 7.64 -22.73 7.29
CA SER A 92 7.45 -23.05 8.72
C SER A 92 7.60 -21.81 9.61
N SER A 93 8.57 -20.93 9.32
CA SER A 93 8.73 -19.66 10.04
C SER A 93 7.54 -18.74 9.80
N LEU A 94 7.05 -18.62 8.57
CA LEU A 94 5.85 -17.82 8.28
C LEU A 94 4.63 -18.31 9.07
N TYR A 95 4.40 -19.62 9.16
CA TYR A 95 3.34 -20.19 9.99
C TYR A 95 3.58 -20.01 11.49
N HIS A 96 4.83 -19.87 11.93
CA HIS A 96 5.11 -19.52 13.32
C HIS A 96 4.72 -18.06 13.63
N TYR A 97 4.99 -17.12 12.71
CA TYR A 97 4.56 -15.72 12.87
C TYR A 97 3.04 -15.52 12.72
N PHE A 98 2.44 -16.32 11.84
CA PHE A 98 1.04 -16.23 11.43
C PHE A 98 0.43 -17.64 11.39
N PRO A 99 0.05 -18.21 12.54
CA PRO A 99 -0.55 -19.55 12.62
C PRO A 99 -1.79 -19.73 11.74
N GLY A 100 -2.58 -18.68 11.53
CA GLY A 100 -3.72 -18.63 10.61
C GLY A 100 -3.34 -18.52 9.13
N GLY A 101 -2.06 -18.61 8.79
CA GLY A 101 -1.57 -18.65 7.43
C GLY A 101 -1.80 -17.35 6.65
N LYS A 102 -2.05 -17.48 5.34
CA LYS A 102 -2.18 -16.34 4.42
C LYS A 102 -3.32 -15.39 4.79
N GLU A 103 -4.40 -15.91 5.38
CA GLU A 103 -5.52 -15.10 5.88
C GLU A 103 -5.10 -14.19 7.04
N GLU A 104 -4.36 -14.73 8.02
CA GLU A 104 -3.81 -13.95 9.12
C GLU A 104 -2.74 -12.96 8.62
N MET A 105 -1.92 -13.35 7.64
CA MET A 105 -0.96 -12.44 7.00
C MET A 105 -1.65 -11.24 6.36
N ALA A 106 -2.71 -11.47 5.57
CA ALA A 106 -3.44 -10.40 4.89
C ALA A 106 -4.16 -9.47 5.88
N THR A 107 -4.83 -10.03 6.90
CA THR A 107 -5.48 -9.22 7.95
C THR A 107 -4.47 -8.45 8.79
N SER A 108 -3.31 -9.03 9.10
CA SER A 108 -2.22 -8.34 9.80
C SER A 108 -1.62 -7.21 8.96
N VAL A 109 -1.49 -7.41 7.65
CA VAL A 109 -1.03 -6.37 6.71
C VAL A 109 -2.04 -5.22 6.63
N LEU A 110 -3.34 -5.51 6.57
CA LEU A 110 -4.39 -4.48 6.61
C LEU A 110 -4.37 -3.70 7.93
N ALA A 111 -4.24 -4.38 9.07
CA ALA A 111 -4.11 -3.72 10.36
C ALA A 111 -2.83 -2.86 10.47
N TYR A 112 -1.73 -3.33 9.89
CA TYR A 112 -0.50 -2.55 9.76
C TYR A 112 -0.70 -1.30 8.90
N LEU A 113 -1.36 -1.45 7.75
CA LEU A 113 -1.71 -0.33 6.87
C LEU A 113 -2.63 0.67 7.57
N ASP A 114 -3.65 0.23 8.30
CA ASP A 114 -4.54 1.10 9.07
C ASP A 114 -3.75 1.99 10.05
N GLY A 115 -2.73 1.44 10.70
CA GLY A 115 -1.82 2.20 11.55
C GLY A 115 -1.08 3.31 10.79
N LEU A 116 -0.61 3.01 9.57
CA LEU A 116 0.05 3.99 8.71
C LEU A 116 -0.92 5.05 8.19
N LEU A 117 -2.12 4.65 7.77
CA LEU A 117 -3.17 5.57 7.31
C LEU A 117 -3.61 6.52 8.41
N LYS A 118 -3.75 6.03 9.66
CA LYS A 118 -4.04 6.89 10.81
C LYS A 118 -2.95 7.94 11.01
N GLN A 119 -1.68 7.57 10.90
CA GLN A 119 -0.60 8.54 11.00
C GLN A 119 -0.58 9.53 9.83
N ALA A 120 -0.87 9.05 8.62
CA ALA A 120 -0.84 9.88 7.41
C ALA A 120 -2.00 10.88 7.37
N LEU A 121 -3.20 10.44 7.75
CA LEU A 121 -4.44 11.17 7.57
C LEU A 121 -4.92 11.84 8.85
N TYR A 122 -4.85 11.17 10.01
CA TYR A 122 -5.40 11.73 11.26
C TYR A 122 -4.39 12.59 12.02
N ALA A 123 -3.10 12.28 11.99
CA ALA A 123 -2.13 13.11 12.71
C ALA A 123 -2.04 14.57 12.19
N PRO A 124 -2.25 14.87 10.89
CA PRO A 124 -2.45 16.25 10.44
C PRO A 124 -3.70 16.92 11.02
N LEU A 125 -4.79 16.18 11.26
CA LEU A 125 -6.04 16.71 11.82
C LEU A 125 -5.86 17.27 13.23
N GLU A 126 -5.00 16.62 14.03
CA GLU A 126 -4.72 17.01 15.42
C GLU A 126 -3.87 18.29 15.54
N LYS A 127 -3.30 18.77 14.44
CA LYS A 127 -2.44 19.97 14.46
C LYS A 127 -3.27 21.24 14.58
N LYS A 128 -2.80 22.19 15.39
CA LYS A 128 -3.32 23.56 15.43
C LYS A 128 -2.88 24.33 14.18
N ALA A 129 -3.56 24.09 13.06
CA ALA A 129 -3.34 24.70 11.76
C ALA A 129 -4.66 24.89 11.02
N SER A 130 -4.68 25.75 9.99
CA SER A 130 -5.88 25.92 9.15
C SER A 130 -6.21 24.62 8.39
N PRO A 131 -7.48 24.36 8.05
CA PRO A 131 -7.86 23.16 7.29
C PRO A 131 -7.07 22.98 5.98
N ASN A 132 -6.83 24.08 5.26
CA ASN A 132 -5.99 24.08 4.06
C ASN A 132 -4.55 23.61 4.32
N LYS A 133 -3.93 24.01 5.44
CA LYS A 133 -2.58 23.55 5.81
C LYS A 133 -2.56 22.10 6.29
N LYS A 134 -3.64 21.63 6.93
CA LYS A 134 -3.80 20.21 7.26
C LYS A 134 -3.91 19.36 5.98
N LEU A 135 -4.69 19.83 5.00
CA LEU A 135 -4.81 19.18 3.69
C LEU A 135 -3.48 19.13 2.94
N ASP A 136 -2.74 20.25 2.88
CA ASP A 136 -1.40 20.29 2.30
C ASP A 136 -0.49 19.20 2.91
N ALA A 137 -0.53 19.05 4.24
CA ALA A 137 0.28 18.06 4.94
C ALA A 137 -0.17 16.62 4.65
N MET A 138 -1.47 16.35 4.57
CA MET A 138 -1.99 15.03 4.18
C MET A 138 -1.53 14.67 2.76
N LEU A 139 -1.74 15.57 1.79
CA LEU A 139 -1.43 15.30 0.38
C LEU A 139 0.08 15.12 0.15
N ALA A 140 0.92 15.87 0.86
CA ALA A 140 2.38 15.67 0.82
C ALA A 140 2.78 14.27 1.34
N VAL A 141 2.14 13.79 2.41
CA VAL A 141 2.39 12.44 2.92
C VAL A 141 1.91 11.38 1.93
N LEU A 142 0.75 11.58 1.30
CA LEU A 142 0.22 10.66 0.29
C LEU A 142 1.12 10.59 -0.94
N ASP A 143 1.67 11.72 -1.38
CA ASP A 143 2.65 11.76 -2.46
C ASP A 143 3.91 10.94 -2.12
N GLU A 144 4.41 11.04 -0.89
CA GLU A 144 5.53 10.21 -0.42
C GLU A 144 5.18 8.72 -0.32
N VAL A 145 3.97 8.39 0.17
CA VAL A 145 3.48 7.01 0.34
C VAL A 145 3.34 6.30 -1.00
N TYR A 146 2.81 7.00 -2.00
CA TYR A 146 2.63 6.46 -3.33
C TYR A 146 3.84 6.67 -4.24
N ASP A 147 4.94 7.25 -3.71
CA ASP A 147 6.17 7.54 -4.43
C ASP A 147 5.93 8.29 -5.76
N GLY A 148 5.15 9.38 -5.66
CA GLY A 148 4.73 10.16 -6.83
C GLY A 148 3.81 9.40 -7.78
N GLY A 149 3.06 8.43 -7.26
CA GLY A 149 2.09 7.62 -7.99
C GLY A 149 2.63 6.33 -8.62
N THR A 150 3.90 5.96 -8.37
CA THR A 150 4.47 4.70 -8.89
C THR A 150 3.97 3.47 -8.15
N LYS A 151 3.53 3.63 -6.90
CA LYS A 151 3.04 2.53 -6.08
C LYS A 151 1.52 2.44 -6.19
N ALA A 152 1.02 1.24 -6.51
CA ALA A 152 -0.40 0.96 -6.48
C ALA A 152 -0.97 1.05 -5.04
N CYS A 153 -2.26 1.32 -4.93
CA CYS A 153 -2.93 1.26 -3.63
C CYS A 153 -3.18 -0.19 -3.23
N LEU A 154 -2.78 -0.55 -2.01
CA LEU A 154 -3.06 -1.91 -1.51
C LEU A 154 -4.56 -2.17 -1.43
N LEU A 155 -5.35 -1.18 -0.99
CA LEU A 155 -6.79 -1.35 -0.81
C LEU A 155 -7.47 -1.68 -2.14
N GLU A 156 -7.12 -0.93 -3.19
CA GLU A 156 -7.55 -1.18 -4.58
C GLU A 156 -7.21 -2.61 -5.03
N ARG A 157 -5.97 -3.05 -4.79
CA ARG A 157 -5.49 -4.40 -5.16
C ARG A 157 -6.20 -5.54 -4.43
N LEU A 158 -6.83 -5.25 -3.29
CA LEU A 158 -7.58 -6.23 -2.50
C LEU A 158 -9.10 -6.21 -2.80
N CYS A 159 -9.60 -5.23 -3.57
CA CYS A 159 -11.02 -5.11 -3.89
C CYS A 159 -11.59 -6.33 -4.61
N ALA A 160 -10.80 -6.99 -5.47
CA ALA A 160 -11.23 -8.23 -6.15
C ALA A 160 -11.56 -9.37 -5.16
N SER A 161 -11.02 -9.32 -3.94
CA SER A 161 -11.27 -10.29 -2.87
C SER A 161 -12.20 -9.75 -1.79
N ALA A 162 -12.88 -8.60 -1.99
CA ALA A 162 -13.75 -7.97 -1.00
C ALA A 162 -14.94 -8.86 -0.58
N GLY A 163 -15.38 -9.78 -1.44
CA GLY A 163 -16.43 -10.75 -1.12
C GLY A 163 -16.03 -11.78 -0.05
N ARG A 164 -14.73 -11.93 0.25
CA ARG A 164 -14.26 -12.82 1.32
C ARG A 164 -14.40 -12.12 2.66
N PRO A 165 -15.09 -12.71 3.67
CA PRO A 165 -15.28 -12.06 4.97
C PRO A 165 -13.99 -11.60 5.65
N VAL A 166 -12.92 -12.40 5.50
CA VAL A 166 -11.59 -12.13 6.06
C VAL A 166 -10.90 -10.90 5.45
N ILE A 167 -11.28 -10.51 4.23
CA ILE A 167 -10.74 -9.33 3.54
C ILE A 167 -11.74 -8.17 3.59
N GLY A 168 -13.01 -8.41 3.24
CA GLY A 168 -14.03 -7.37 3.03
C GLY A 168 -14.28 -6.51 4.26
N GLY A 169 -14.36 -7.12 5.46
CA GLY A 169 -14.55 -6.38 6.71
C GLY A 169 -13.39 -5.42 7.00
N PRO A 170 -12.14 -5.92 7.08
CA PRO A 170 -10.96 -5.06 7.22
C PRO A 170 -10.80 -4.03 6.11
N LEU A 171 -10.99 -4.41 4.84
CA LEU A 171 -10.86 -3.52 3.68
C LEU A 171 -11.82 -2.33 3.77
N ARG A 172 -13.09 -2.58 4.12
CA ARG A 172 -14.09 -1.52 4.32
C ARG A 172 -13.65 -0.54 5.41
N ARG A 173 -13.13 -1.04 6.54
CA ARG A 173 -12.61 -0.18 7.62
C ARG A 173 -11.47 0.71 7.13
N SER A 174 -10.55 0.18 6.33
CA SER A 174 -9.44 0.97 5.78
C SER A 174 -9.94 2.08 4.86
N PHE A 175 -10.92 1.82 3.98
CA PHE A 175 -11.56 2.85 3.17
C PHE A 175 -12.33 3.87 4.02
N ASP A 176 -13.02 3.43 5.07
CA ASP A 176 -13.75 4.33 5.97
C ASP A 176 -12.79 5.29 6.70
N LEU A 177 -11.57 4.87 7.03
CA LEU A 177 -10.54 5.77 7.60
C LEU A 177 -10.20 6.91 6.64
N TRP A 178 -10.07 6.62 5.34
CA TRP A 178 -9.83 7.64 4.32
C TRP A 178 -10.98 8.63 4.22
N LEU A 179 -12.18 8.10 4.01
CA LEU A 179 -13.37 8.90 3.79
C LEU A 179 -13.70 9.76 5.01
N THR A 180 -13.58 9.19 6.21
CA THR A 180 -13.80 9.91 7.47
C THR A 180 -12.78 11.01 7.68
N ALA A 181 -11.49 10.79 7.38
CA ALA A 181 -10.47 11.83 7.57
C ALA A 181 -10.70 13.06 6.68
N PHE A 182 -11.04 12.85 5.40
CA PHE A 182 -11.37 13.94 4.49
C PHE A 182 -12.71 14.61 4.83
N GLU A 183 -13.72 13.84 5.24
CA GLU A 183 -14.99 14.37 5.70
C GLU A 183 -14.81 15.25 6.95
N THR A 184 -14.07 14.77 7.95
CA THR A 184 -13.74 15.54 9.16
C THR A 184 -13.02 16.84 8.79
N LEU A 185 -12.07 16.79 7.86
CA LEU A 185 -11.38 18.00 7.42
C LEU A 185 -12.31 19.01 6.73
N GLY A 186 -13.26 18.52 5.94
CA GLY A 186 -14.29 19.34 5.31
C GLY A 186 -15.20 20.01 6.35
N VAL A 187 -15.65 19.25 7.35
CA VAL A 187 -16.47 19.78 8.45
C VAL A 187 -15.70 20.81 9.27
N ASP A 188 -14.42 20.56 9.59
CA ASP A 188 -13.52 21.53 10.24
C ASP A 188 -13.36 22.83 9.44
N ALA A 189 -13.54 22.77 8.11
CA ALA A 189 -13.53 23.92 7.21
C ALA A 189 -14.89 24.61 7.07
N GLY A 190 -15.92 24.17 7.79
CA GLY A 190 -17.27 24.73 7.75
C GLY A 190 -18.15 24.17 6.62
N ILE A 191 -17.74 23.09 5.93
CA ILE A 191 -18.53 22.46 4.88
C ILE A 191 -19.60 21.57 5.54
N PRO A 192 -20.88 21.62 5.10
CA PRO A 192 -21.91 20.72 5.59
C PRO A 192 -21.51 19.26 5.44
N ARG A 193 -21.72 18.45 6.49
CA ARG A 193 -21.24 17.07 6.58
C ARG A 193 -21.54 16.22 5.33
N ALA A 194 -22.78 16.28 4.82
CA ALA A 194 -23.17 15.53 3.62
C ALA A 194 -22.35 15.94 2.36
N VAL A 195 -22.06 17.23 2.21
CA VAL A 195 -21.21 17.74 1.12
C VAL A 195 -19.75 17.34 1.34
N ALA A 196 -19.26 17.42 2.58
CA ALA A 196 -17.90 16.98 2.92
C ALA A 196 -17.70 15.48 2.64
N ARG A 197 -18.72 14.65 2.92
CA ARG A 197 -18.70 13.21 2.62
C ARG A 197 -18.63 12.93 1.12
N SER A 198 -19.50 13.54 0.32
CA SER A 198 -19.45 13.39 -1.14
C SER A 198 -18.11 13.83 -1.72
N ARG A 199 -17.55 14.96 -1.24
CA ARG A 199 -16.22 15.41 -1.68
C ARG A 199 -15.08 14.50 -1.22
N ALA A 200 -15.21 13.84 -0.07
CA ALA A 200 -14.25 12.84 0.38
C ALA A 200 -14.26 11.61 -0.54
N GLU A 201 -15.44 11.16 -0.97
CA GLU A 201 -15.61 10.08 -1.94
C GLU A 201 -15.02 10.46 -3.31
N ASP A 202 -15.32 11.67 -3.80
CA ASP A 202 -14.74 12.20 -5.03
C ASP A 202 -13.21 12.28 -4.95
N ALA A 203 -12.67 12.79 -3.83
CA ALA A 203 -11.23 12.94 -3.63
C ALA A 203 -10.52 11.59 -3.62
N LEU A 204 -11.06 10.60 -2.90
CA LEU A 204 -10.54 9.25 -2.89
C LEU A 204 -10.60 8.63 -4.30
N GLY A 205 -11.75 8.71 -4.98
CA GLY A 205 -11.91 8.20 -6.34
C GLY A 205 -10.92 8.82 -7.33
N ARG A 206 -10.62 10.11 -7.17
CA ARG A 206 -9.64 10.83 -8.01
C ARG A 206 -8.21 10.38 -7.77
N ILE A 207 -7.84 10.11 -6.52
CA ILE A 207 -6.52 9.59 -6.14
C ILE A 207 -6.36 8.17 -6.69
N GLU A 208 -7.32 7.28 -6.38
CA GLU A 208 -7.26 5.87 -6.79
C GLU A 208 -7.31 5.72 -8.31
N GLY A 209 -8.21 6.44 -8.99
CA GLY A 209 -8.30 6.43 -10.45
C GLY A 209 -7.01 6.93 -11.11
N ALA A 210 -6.34 7.92 -10.51
CA ALA A 210 -5.05 8.39 -11.02
C ALA A 210 -3.94 7.33 -10.87
N LEU A 211 -3.90 6.58 -9.77
CA LEU A 211 -2.95 5.48 -9.58
C LEU A 211 -3.16 4.38 -10.63
N VAL A 212 -4.41 4.03 -10.94
CA VAL A 212 -4.74 3.07 -12.02
C VAL A 212 -4.23 3.55 -13.37
N VAL A 213 -4.46 4.83 -13.72
CA VAL A 213 -3.98 5.40 -14.98
C VAL A 213 -2.45 5.43 -15.02
N VAL A 214 -1.77 5.77 -13.92
CA VAL A 214 -0.30 5.73 -13.87
C VAL A 214 0.21 4.30 -14.05
N ALA A 215 -0.43 3.30 -13.45
CA ALA A 215 -0.04 1.91 -13.63
C ALA A 215 -0.15 1.45 -15.09
N GLY A 216 -1.20 1.86 -15.80
CA GLY A 216 -1.40 1.49 -17.20
C GLY A 216 -0.57 2.30 -18.21
N THR A 217 -0.12 3.50 -17.87
CA THR A 217 0.51 4.43 -18.83
C THR A 217 1.94 4.86 -18.49
N GLY A 218 2.38 4.64 -17.25
CA GLY A 218 3.62 5.18 -16.71
C GLY A 218 3.63 6.71 -16.50
N ASN A 219 2.55 7.42 -16.84
CA ASN A 219 2.52 8.88 -16.81
C ASN A 219 2.19 9.45 -15.43
N LYS A 220 3.22 9.57 -14.57
CA LYS A 220 3.11 10.09 -13.20
C LYS A 220 2.49 11.49 -13.07
N ARG A 221 2.46 12.30 -14.15
CA ARG A 221 1.83 13.63 -14.14
C ARG A 221 0.33 13.55 -13.83
N VAL A 222 -0.31 12.43 -14.14
CA VAL A 222 -1.73 12.20 -13.84
C VAL A 222 -1.98 12.22 -12.33
N PHE A 223 -1.15 11.52 -11.55
CA PHE A 223 -1.24 11.50 -10.09
C PHE A 223 -0.92 12.87 -9.47
N ALA A 224 0.15 13.53 -9.92
CA ALA A 224 0.49 14.87 -9.44
C ALA A 224 -0.65 15.89 -9.70
N ARG A 225 -1.32 15.79 -10.85
CA ARG A 225 -2.52 16.59 -11.15
C ARG A 225 -3.69 16.22 -10.24
N ALA A 226 -3.92 14.93 -9.99
CA ALA A 226 -4.98 14.48 -9.10
C ALA A 226 -4.86 15.07 -7.69
N LEU A 227 -3.65 15.09 -7.11
CA LEU A 227 -3.43 15.72 -5.81
C LEU A 227 -3.69 17.24 -5.82
N LYS A 228 -3.28 17.94 -6.87
CA LYS A 228 -3.57 19.38 -7.03
C LYS A 228 -5.06 19.67 -7.13
N ASP A 229 -5.78 18.84 -7.87
CA ASP A 229 -7.22 19.03 -8.05
C ASP A 229 -7.99 18.68 -6.77
N VAL A 230 -7.62 17.61 -6.05
CA VAL A 230 -8.15 17.33 -4.70
C VAL A 230 -7.89 18.52 -3.76
N ARG A 231 -6.68 19.10 -3.82
CA ARG A 231 -6.34 20.28 -3.03
C ARG A 231 -7.22 21.49 -3.35
N ALA A 232 -7.63 21.63 -4.61
CA ALA A 232 -8.48 22.73 -5.08
C ALA A 232 -9.96 22.51 -4.74
N THR A 233 -10.46 21.27 -4.80
CA THR A 233 -11.90 20.98 -4.72
C THR A 233 -12.40 20.54 -3.36
N LEU A 234 -11.60 19.80 -2.57
CA LEU A 234 -12.07 19.18 -1.32
C LEU A 234 -12.64 20.24 -0.35
N LEU A 235 -11.94 21.36 -0.21
CA LEU A 235 -12.28 22.45 0.72
C LEU A 235 -12.81 23.71 0.02
N ALA A 236 -13.18 23.64 -1.27
CA ALA A 236 -13.67 24.81 -2.01
C ALA A 236 -15.01 25.33 -1.45
N ASN A 237 -15.15 26.64 -1.30
CA ASN A 237 -16.45 27.24 -1.03
C ASN A 237 -17.32 27.16 -2.31
N LYS A 238 -18.63 26.93 -2.15
CA LYS A 238 -19.55 26.80 -3.31
C LYS A 238 -19.55 28.02 -4.26
N GLU A 239 -19.08 29.17 -3.82
CA GLU A 239 -19.06 30.42 -4.59
C GLU A 239 -18.01 30.47 -5.71
N THR A 240 -17.01 29.58 -5.72
CA THR A 240 -15.90 29.66 -6.70
C THR A 240 -16.14 28.90 -8.01
N VAL A 241 -17.30 28.27 -8.21
CA VAL A 241 -17.60 27.45 -9.41
C VAL A 241 -18.66 28.11 -10.32
N ALA A 242 -19.09 29.33 -10.01
CA ALA A 242 -19.99 30.12 -10.84
C ALA A 242 -19.36 31.50 -11.11
N SER A 243 -18.30 31.55 -11.90
CA SER A 243 -17.81 32.75 -12.59
C SER A 243 -16.99 32.33 -13.81
#